data_AF-A0A529MCR5-F1
#
_entry.id   AF-A0A529MCR5-F1
#
_cell.length_a   1.000
_cell.length_b   1.000
_cell.length_c   1.000
_cell.angle_alpha   90.00
_cell.angle_beta   90.00
_cell.angle_gamma   90.00
#
_symmetry.space_group_name_H-M   'P 1'
#
loop_
_entity.id
_entity.type
_entity.pdbx_description
1 polymer ?
#
loop_
_entity_poly.entity_id
_entity_poly.type
_entity_poly.pdbx_seq_one_letter_code
_entity_poly.pdbx_strand_id
1 'polypeptide(L)'
;MNSGQVAATRSRDEIASAIRALTPADWARLKRVAHFYSSGRPIAAIDLLQEAFVRAIDSRACPAHVDVVKFLAEAMRSIADGEAEKVEHRLVLVSVAKTGDHQAAALNHP
;
A
#
# COMPACT_ATOMS: atom_id res chain seq x y z
N MET A 1 -32.67 -6.06 -7.47
CA MET A 1 -31.84 -5.39 -6.44
C MET A 1 -31.18 -6.49 -5.63
N ASN A 2 -29.91 -6.78 -5.91
CA ASN A 2 -29.24 -8.00 -5.44
C ASN A 2 -28.73 -7.79 -4.01
N SER A 3 -29.34 -8.48 -3.06
CA SER A 3 -28.97 -8.52 -1.65
C SER A 3 -27.49 -8.85 -1.52
N GLY A 4 -26.69 -7.89 -1.07
CA GLY A 4 -25.30 -8.11 -0.69
C GLY A 4 -25.26 -9.11 0.44
N GLN A 5 -24.94 -10.37 0.13
CA GLN A 5 -24.51 -11.33 1.14
C GLN A 5 -23.28 -10.72 1.81
N VAL A 6 -23.43 -10.29 3.07
CA VAL A 6 -22.30 -9.98 3.93
C VAL A 6 -21.59 -11.31 4.14
N ALA A 7 -20.63 -11.62 3.28
CA ALA A 7 -19.84 -12.83 3.41
C ALA A 7 -19.19 -12.80 4.80
N ALA A 8 -19.48 -13.82 5.61
CA ALA A 8 -18.87 -13.97 6.93
C ALA A 8 -17.35 -13.75 6.79
N THR A 9 -16.79 -12.84 7.58
CA THR A 9 -15.37 -12.54 7.57
C THR A 9 -14.66 -13.47 8.56
N ARG A 10 -13.49 -13.99 8.20
CA ARG A 10 -12.64 -14.71 9.14
C ARG A 10 -12.23 -13.78 10.28
N SER A 11 -12.26 -14.34 11.48
CA SER A 11 -11.67 -13.75 12.67
C SER A 11 -10.14 -13.68 12.56
N ARG A 12 -9.53 -12.87 13.43
CA ARG A 12 -8.08 -12.76 13.55
C ARG A 12 -7.40 -14.11 13.81
N ASP A 13 -7.98 -14.94 14.66
CA ASP A 13 -7.41 -16.23 15.04
C ASP A 13 -7.48 -17.26 13.90
N GLU A 14 -8.54 -17.21 13.09
CA GLU A 14 -8.67 -18.04 11.89
C GLU A 14 -7.64 -17.63 10.82
N ILE A 15 -7.41 -16.33 10.64
CA ILE A 15 -6.37 -15.83 9.72
C ILE A 15 -4.99 -16.27 10.21
N ALA A 16 -4.69 -16.07 11.50
CA ALA A 16 -3.41 -16.46 12.07
C ALA A 16 -3.18 -17.98 11.98
N SER A 17 -4.23 -18.78 12.17
CA SER A 17 -4.15 -20.24 12.03
C SER A 17 -3.95 -20.66 10.58
N ALA A 18 -4.62 -20.02 9.63
CA ALA A 18 -4.40 -20.27 8.20
C ALA A 18 -2.98 -19.89 7.75
N ILE A 19 -2.43 -18.78 8.26
CA ILE A 19 -1.03 -18.40 7.99
C ILE A 19 -0.06 -19.46 8.53
N ARG A 20 -0.29 -19.97 9.76
CA ARG A 20 0.52 -21.05 10.33
C ARG A 20 0.41 -22.36 9.54
N ALA A 21 -0.71 -22.59 8.86
CA ALA A 21 -0.98 -23.78 8.06
C ALA A 21 -0.48 -23.68 6.60
N LEU A 22 0.17 -22.59 6.20
CA LEU A 22 0.68 -22.41 4.84
C LEU A 22 1.66 -23.52 4.46
N THR A 23 1.38 -24.18 3.34
CA THR A 23 2.25 -25.22 2.81
C THR A 23 3.52 -24.61 2.20
N PRO A 24 4.59 -25.40 1.97
CA PRO A 24 5.76 -24.91 1.24
C PRO A 24 5.43 -24.31 -0.14
N ALA A 25 4.41 -24.86 -0.82
CA ALA A 25 3.93 -24.34 -2.09
C ALA A 25 3.24 -22.98 -1.94
N ASP A 26 2.49 -22.77 -0.87
CA ASP A 26 1.89 -21.46 -0.55
C ASP A 26 2.95 -20.42 -0.25
N TRP A 27 3.95 -20.78 0.56
CA TRP A 27 5.10 -19.91 0.82
C TRP A 27 5.85 -19.53 -0.46
N ALA A 28 6.06 -20.49 -1.38
CA ALA A 28 6.68 -20.21 -2.68
C ALA A 28 5.82 -19.26 -3.54
N ARG A 29 4.50 -19.43 -3.53
CA ARG A 29 3.56 -18.52 -4.21
C ARG A 29 3.64 -17.12 -3.62
N LEU A 30 3.55 -16.97 -2.29
CA LEU A 30 3.59 -15.69 -1.61
C LEU A 30 4.91 -14.95 -1.83
N LYS A 31 6.05 -15.64 -1.76
CA LYS A 31 7.37 -15.05 -2.06
C LYS A 31 7.45 -14.51 -3.48
N ARG A 32 6.93 -15.27 -4.46
CA ARG A 32 6.88 -14.84 -5.87
C ARG A 32 6.00 -13.59 -6.04
N VAL A 33 4.83 -13.56 -5.41
CA VAL A 33 3.93 -12.41 -5.43
C VAL A 33 4.58 -11.19 -4.78
N ALA A 34 5.25 -11.38 -3.65
CA ALA A 34 5.97 -10.31 -2.97
C ALA A 34 7.07 -9.71 -3.86
N HIS A 35 7.89 -10.55 -4.51
CA HIS A 35 8.90 -10.10 -5.47
C HIS A 35 8.28 -9.30 -6.62
N PHE A 36 7.18 -9.81 -7.19
CA PHE A 36 6.48 -9.14 -8.28
C PHE A 36 6.03 -7.73 -7.88
N TYR A 37 5.34 -7.58 -6.75
CA TYR A 37 4.80 -6.28 -6.33
C TYR A 37 5.86 -5.33 -5.75
N SER A 38 6.96 -5.85 -5.21
CA SER A 38 8.09 -5.03 -4.76
C SER A 38 8.99 -4.52 -5.89
N SER A 39 8.90 -5.12 -7.09
CA SER A 39 9.78 -4.80 -8.20
C SER A 39 9.65 -3.34 -8.60
N GLY A 40 10.78 -2.63 -8.67
CA GLY A 40 10.82 -1.20 -9.01
C GLY A 40 10.29 -0.26 -7.93
N ARG A 41 10.04 -0.74 -6.70
CA ARG A 41 9.51 0.04 -5.59
C ARG A 41 10.47 0.07 -4.39
N PRO A 42 10.44 1.11 -3.54
CA PRO A 42 11.34 1.23 -2.39
C PRO A 42 10.86 0.41 -1.18
N ILE A 43 10.40 -0.82 -1.40
CA ILE A 43 10.01 -1.76 -0.34
C ILE A 43 10.60 -3.12 -0.67
N ALA A 44 11.30 -3.75 0.27
CA ALA A 44 11.82 -5.09 0.04
C ALA A 44 10.68 -6.11 0.01
N ALA A 45 10.81 -7.15 -0.80
CA ALA A 45 9.78 -8.18 -0.91
C ALA A 45 9.44 -8.84 0.44
N ILE A 46 10.45 -9.08 1.28
CA ILE A 46 10.22 -9.67 2.60
C ILE A 46 9.41 -8.73 3.51
N ASP A 47 9.71 -7.44 3.48
CA ASP A 47 8.98 -6.44 4.27
C ASP A 47 7.55 -6.29 3.78
N LEU A 48 7.33 -6.29 2.46
CA LEU A 48 5.99 -6.27 1.87
C LEU A 48 5.15 -7.48 2.30
N LEU A 49 5.75 -8.67 2.32
CA LEU A 49 5.07 -9.89 2.78
C LEU A 49 4.75 -9.83 4.28
N GLN A 50 5.71 -9.38 5.11
CA GLN A 50 5.50 -9.24 6.55
C GLN A 50 4.41 -8.21 6.86
N GLU A 51 4.42 -7.08 6.18
CA GLU A 51 3.41 -6.04 6.34
C GLU A 51 2.02 -6.52 5.89
N ALA A 52 1.94 -7.36 4.85
CA ALA A 52 0.70 -8.01 4.47
C ALA A 52 0.16 -8.93 5.57
N PHE A 53 1.01 -9.69 6.27
CA PHE A 53 0.59 -10.48 7.43
C PHE A 53 0.11 -9.61 8.58
N VAL A 54 0.83 -8.53 8.91
CA VAL A 54 0.43 -7.60 9.97
C VAL A 54 -0.95 -7.03 9.68
N ARG A 55 -1.16 -6.48 8.47
CA ARG A 55 -2.45 -5.91 8.07
C ARG A 55 -3.57 -6.94 7.99
N ALA A 56 -3.27 -8.17 7.56
CA ALA A 56 -4.23 -9.27 7.53
C ALA A 56 -4.74 -9.64 8.94
N ILE A 57 -3.88 -9.57 9.95
CA ILE A 57 -4.21 -9.93 11.34
C ILE A 57 -4.85 -8.77 12.10
N ASP A 58 -4.43 -7.55 11.81
CA ASP A 58 -4.79 -6.37 12.60
C ASP A 58 -6.03 -5.64 12.06
N SER A 59 -6.06 -5.32 10.76
CA SER A 59 -6.96 -4.29 10.23
C SER A 59 -7.76 -4.68 8.98
N ARG A 60 -7.43 -5.79 8.30
CA ARG A 60 -8.15 -6.25 7.10
C ARG A 60 -9.11 -7.40 7.42
N ALA A 61 -10.34 -7.26 6.97
CA ALA A 61 -11.33 -8.34 7.02
C ALA A 61 -11.14 -9.30 5.84
N CYS A 62 -10.77 -10.56 6.12
CA CYS A 62 -10.67 -11.61 5.12
C CYS A 62 -12.03 -12.29 4.94
N PRO A 63 -12.73 -12.19 3.79
CA PRO A 63 -13.97 -12.93 3.60
C PRO A 63 -13.72 -14.44 3.69
N ALA A 64 -14.58 -15.19 4.39
CA ALA A 64 -14.37 -16.61 4.67
C ALA A 64 -14.32 -17.49 3.42
N HIS A 65 -14.95 -17.06 2.32
CA HIS A 65 -14.93 -17.77 1.04
C HIS A 65 -13.66 -17.51 0.21
N VAL A 66 -12.84 -16.52 0.58
CA VAL A 66 -11.62 -16.18 -0.15
C VAL A 66 -10.47 -17.03 0.38
N ASP A 67 -9.66 -17.59 -0.50
CA ASP A 67 -8.43 -18.29 -0.13
C ASP A 67 -7.43 -17.33 0.53
N VAL A 68 -6.75 -17.78 1.60
CA VAL A 68 -5.85 -16.92 2.38
C VAL A 68 -4.62 -16.48 1.58
N VAL A 69 -4.10 -17.30 0.67
CA VAL A 69 -2.98 -16.92 -0.20
C VAL A 69 -3.43 -15.83 -1.18
N LYS A 70 -4.61 -15.98 -1.79
CA LYS A 70 -5.19 -14.94 -2.65
C LYS A 70 -5.44 -13.64 -1.88
N PHE A 71 -6.00 -13.72 -0.68
CA PHE A 71 -6.23 -12.55 0.17
C PHE A 71 -4.94 -11.79 0.49
N LEU A 72 -3.88 -12.51 0.87
CA LEU A 72 -2.57 -11.92 1.15
C LEU A 72 -1.93 -11.31 -0.11
N ALA A 73 -2.14 -11.91 -1.29
CA ALA A 73 -1.68 -11.34 -2.55
C ALA A 73 -2.34 -9.98 -2.86
N GLU A 74 -3.64 -9.87 -2.65
CA GLU A 74 -4.37 -8.60 -2.80
C GLU A 74 -3.96 -7.58 -1.73
N ALA A 75 -3.63 -8.05 -0.51
CA ALA A 75 -3.06 -7.18 0.52
C ALA A 75 -1.71 -6.59 0.08
N MET A 76 -0.78 -7.43 -0.41
CA MET A 76 0.52 -6.97 -0.93
C MET A 76 0.35 -5.97 -2.09
N ARG A 77 -0.55 -6.24 -3.03
CA ARG A 77 -0.86 -5.30 -4.12
C ARG A 77 -1.28 -3.93 -3.59
N SER A 78 -2.27 -3.91 -2.70
CA SER A 78 -2.81 -2.68 -2.13
C SER A 78 -1.78 -1.89 -1.32
N ILE A 79 -0.87 -2.57 -0.63
CA ILE A 79 0.23 -1.92 0.08
C ILE A 79 1.22 -1.30 -0.92
N ALA A 80 1.64 -2.07 -1.92
CA ALA A 80 2.58 -1.60 -2.93
C ALA A 80 2.05 -0.39 -3.70
N ASP A 81 0.77 -0.41 -4.09
CA ASP A 81 0.11 0.69 -4.80
C ASP A 81 0.00 1.93 -3.91
N GLY A 82 -0.42 1.79 -2.64
CA GLY A 82 -0.46 2.92 -1.71
C GLY A 82 0.91 3.53 -1.38
N GLU A 83 1.99 2.75 -1.39
CA GLU A 83 3.36 3.28 -1.24
C GLU A 83 3.82 4.05 -2.49
N ALA A 84 3.41 3.64 -3.71
CA ALA A 84 3.72 4.42 -4.91
C ALA A 84 2.99 5.76 -4.95
N GLU A 85 1.72 5.81 -4.55
CA GLU A 85 0.97 7.07 -4.43
C GLU A 85 1.67 8.05 -3.47
N LYS A 86 2.23 7.57 -2.36
CA LYS A 86 3.00 8.41 -1.42
C LYS A 86 4.32 8.93 -1.99
N VAL A 87 4.95 8.20 -2.91
CA VAL A 87 6.18 8.65 -3.60
C VAL A 87 5.82 9.69 -4.66
N GLU A 88 4.75 9.46 -5.42
CA GLU A 88 4.24 10.40 -6.43
C GLU A 88 3.86 11.74 -5.80
N HIS A 89 3.14 11.73 -4.67
CA HIS A 89 2.74 12.94 -3.96
C HIS A 89 3.89 13.68 -3.25
N ARG A 90 5.06 13.06 -3.07
CA ARG A 90 6.22 13.68 -2.41
C ARG A 90 7.02 14.60 -3.35
N LEU A 91 6.77 14.55 -4.65
CA LEU A 91 7.58 15.25 -5.66
C LEU A 91 7.13 16.69 -6.01
N VAL A 92 6.26 17.34 -5.23
CA VAL A 92 5.87 18.74 -5.50
C VAL A 92 6.30 19.67 -4.36
N LEU A 93 7.53 20.15 -4.45
CA LEU A 93 7.98 21.39 -3.79
C LEU A 93 8.71 22.23 -4.82
N VAL A 94 7.99 23.20 -5.40
CA VAL A 94 8.56 24.26 -6.24
C VAL A 94 8.76 25.50 -5.38
N SER A 95 10.02 25.90 -5.16
CA SER A 95 10.32 27.22 -4.63
C SER A 95 10.12 28.27 -5.72
N VAL A 96 9.10 29.11 -5.58
CA VAL A 96 9.00 30.37 -6.32
C VAL A 96 10.00 31.34 -5.71
N ALA A 97 11.13 31.55 -6.40
CA ALA A 97 11.97 32.71 -6.16
C ALA A 97 11.18 33.95 -6.56
N LYS A 98 10.98 34.89 -5.61
CA LYS A 98 10.45 36.21 -5.93
C LYS A 98 11.49 36.99 -6.74
N THR A 99 11.35 36.99 -8.06
CA THR A 99 11.94 38.03 -8.90
C THR A 99 11.04 39.27 -8.78
N GLY A 100 11.57 40.32 -8.15
CA GLY A 100 10.86 41.56 -7.93
C GLY A 100 11.79 42.77 -8.01
N ASP A 101 12.59 42.84 -9.08
CA ASP A 101 13.22 44.09 -9.48
C ASP A 101 12.18 44.95 -10.22
N HIS A 102 11.60 45.91 -9.51
CA HIS A 102 10.93 47.04 -10.15
C HIS A 102 11.54 48.34 -9.61
N GLN A 103 12.52 48.87 -10.36
CA GLN A 103 12.78 50.30 -10.38
C GLN A 103 11.51 50.98 -10.91
N ALA A 104 10.84 51.73 -10.04
CA ALA A 104 9.88 52.76 -10.45
C ALA A 104 10.41 54.10 -9.95
N ALA A 105 10.92 54.90 -10.89
CA ALA A 105 11.23 56.30 -10.70
C ALA A 105 9.98 57.05 -10.20
N ALA A 106 10.12 57.82 -9.13
CA ALA A 106 9.16 58.84 -8.76
C ALA A 106 9.94 60.13 -8.46
N LEU A 107 9.81 61.07 -9.41
CA LEU A 107 10.08 62.49 -9.25
C LEU A 107 9.37 63.01 -7.99
N ASN A 108 10.08 63.77 -7.16
CA ASN A 108 9.54 64.94 -6.43
C ASN A 108 10.70 65.66 -5.73
N HIS A 109 10.94 66.92 -6.08
CA HIS A 109 11.64 67.86 -5.21
C HIS A 109 10.83 69.18 -5.20
N PRO A 110 10.61 69.84 -4.05
CA PRO A 110 10.01 71.18 -3.97
C PRO A 110 10.82 72.25 -4.71
#